data_AF-A0A8J8AAG2-F1
#
_entry.id   AF-A0A8J8AAG2-F1
#
_cell.length_a   1.000
_cell.length_b   1.000
_cell.length_c   1.000
_cell.angle_alpha   90.00
_cell.angle_beta   90.00
_cell.angle_gamma   90.00
#
_symmetry.space_group_name_H-M   'P 1'
#
loop_
_entity.id
_entity.type
_entity.pdbx_description
1 polymer ?
#
loop_
_entity_poly.entity_id
_entity_poly.type
_entity_poly.pdbx_seq_one_letter_code
_entity_poly.pdbx_strand_id
1 'polypeptide(L)'
;MKGEMNEMEKGGMKGHEKMEGMKGMNGKGKMKGGCKGHGKGMKGMGKGHHRMHGMEEPKKEYAYVKEVETGFDETVAKVKEELKKEGFGVLSEIRVDSLFKEKLNLDMEPYVILGACNPNYSSQLIGIDINSGTFLPCNIVVYVKEGKTYVSLLLPTVAMSVTGNDELLEVAAKVEDILKGVVDRV
;
A
#
# COMPACT_ATOMS: atom_id res chain seq x y z
N MET A 1 -51.66 0.57 -15.02
CA MET A 1 -51.68 0.80 -13.56
C MET A 1 -50.23 0.75 -13.10
N LYS A 2 -49.49 1.86 -13.08
CA LYS A 2 -49.49 2.99 -12.12
C LYS A 2 -49.30 2.54 -10.66
N GLY A 3 -48.30 3.16 -10.02
CA GLY A 3 -47.89 3.08 -8.61
C GLY A 3 -46.37 3.31 -8.54
N GLU A 4 -45.86 4.54 -8.72
CA GLU A 4 -45.69 5.62 -7.70
C GLU A 4 -44.69 5.22 -6.60
N MET A 5 -43.46 5.76 -6.62
CA MET A 5 -42.97 7.03 -6.03
C MET A 5 -42.22 6.76 -4.71
N ASN A 6 -40.95 7.18 -4.61
CA ASN A 6 -40.63 8.28 -3.70
C ASN A 6 -39.28 8.94 -4.03
N GLU A 7 -39.32 10.27 -4.09
CA GLU A 7 -38.21 11.21 -4.05
C GLU A 7 -37.78 11.49 -2.59
N MET A 8 -36.75 12.34 -2.46
CA MET A 8 -36.21 13.01 -1.26
C MET A 8 -35.03 12.25 -0.65
N GLU A 9 -33.84 12.85 -0.46
CA GLU A 9 -33.60 14.21 0.02
C GLU A 9 -32.42 14.92 -0.68
N LYS A 10 -32.66 16.19 -1.01
CA LYS A 10 -31.62 17.22 -1.20
C LYS A 10 -31.37 17.88 0.15
N GLY A 11 -30.11 18.08 0.52
CA GLY A 11 -29.75 18.89 1.68
C GLY A 11 -28.31 19.38 1.58
N GLY A 12 -28.12 20.61 1.09
CA GLY A 12 -26.82 21.28 1.14
C GLY A 12 -26.58 21.93 2.50
N MET A 13 -25.31 22.18 2.84
CA MET A 13 -24.98 23.20 3.83
C MET A 13 -23.64 23.85 3.50
N LYS A 14 -23.70 25.17 3.27
CA LYS A 14 -22.56 26.09 3.27
C LYS A 14 -22.33 26.54 4.72
N GLY A 15 -21.06 26.67 5.11
CA GLY A 15 -20.59 27.41 6.29
C GLY A 15 -19.06 27.38 6.22
N HIS A 16 -18.35 28.43 5.78
CA HIS A 16 -17.98 29.63 6.52
C HIS A 16 -17.40 29.35 7.91
N GLU A 17 -16.07 29.40 8.04
CA GLU A 17 -15.42 29.94 9.23
C GLU A 17 -13.99 30.41 8.90
N LYS A 18 -13.73 31.68 9.22
CA LYS A 18 -12.42 32.32 9.26
C LYS A 18 -11.80 32.00 10.61
N MET A 19 -10.49 31.79 10.66
CA MET A 19 -9.73 31.94 11.90
C MET A 19 -8.46 32.75 11.66
N GLU A 20 -8.34 33.82 12.43
CA GLU A 20 -7.20 34.72 12.49
C GLU A 20 -6.07 34.12 13.32
N GLY A 21 -4.84 34.55 12.99
CA GLY A 21 -3.91 35.04 13.99
C GLY A 21 -2.83 34.07 14.48
N MET A 22 -1.57 34.35 14.12
CA MET A 22 -0.47 34.12 15.04
C MET A 22 0.66 35.13 14.89
N LYS A 23 1.16 35.54 16.05
CA LYS A 23 2.14 36.57 16.37
C LYS A 23 3.57 36.17 15.97
N GLY A 24 4.46 37.18 15.95
CA GLY A 24 5.70 37.08 16.72
C GLY A 24 7.04 37.09 15.95
N MET A 25 7.60 38.30 15.83
CA MET A 25 9.00 38.69 16.11
C MET A 25 10.09 37.60 16.09
N ASN A 26 11.14 37.80 15.27
CA ASN A 26 12.48 38.05 15.80
C ASN A 26 13.44 38.57 14.72
N GLY A 27 14.18 39.61 15.07
CA GLY A 27 15.24 40.18 14.25
C GLY A 27 16.62 39.65 14.63
N LYS A 28 17.56 39.83 13.70
CA LYS A 28 18.96 40.25 13.84
C LYS A 28 19.80 39.53 12.79
N GLY A 29 20.63 40.28 12.05
CA GLY A 29 21.73 39.68 11.32
C GLY A 29 22.25 40.53 10.17
N LYS A 30 23.10 41.50 10.51
CA LYS A 30 23.85 42.33 9.56
C LYS A 30 24.66 41.45 8.59
N MET A 31 24.55 41.69 7.29
CA MET A 31 25.58 41.30 6.31
C MET A 31 26.15 42.56 5.66
N LYS A 32 27.43 42.82 5.97
CA LYS A 32 28.27 43.84 5.33
C LYS A 32 29.19 43.17 4.31
N GLY A 33 29.39 43.83 3.18
CA GLY A 33 30.55 43.68 2.30
C GLY A 33 30.48 42.49 1.35
N GLY A 34 30.84 42.58 0.07
CA GLY A 34 31.43 43.66 -0.68
C GLY A 34 31.64 43.15 -2.11
N CYS A 35 31.08 43.86 -3.08
CA CYS A 35 31.28 43.60 -4.50
C CYS A 35 32.69 44.04 -4.89
N LYS A 36 33.56 43.11 -5.31
CA LYS A 36 34.63 43.37 -6.29
C LYS A 36 34.90 42.10 -7.09
N GLY A 37 34.26 42.02 -8.25
CA GLY A 37 34.71 41.14 -9.33
C GLY A 37 36.00 41.69 -9.92
N HIS A 38 36.96 40.80 -10.17
CA HIS A 38 37.99 40.95 -11.20
C HIS A 38 38.18 39.57 -11.81
N GLY A 39 37.74 39.44 -13.06
CA GLY A 39 38.01 38.25 -13.87
C GLY A 39 39.43 38.28 -14.42
N LYS A 40 40.04 37.10 -14.54
CA LYS A 40 40.69 36.57 -15.75
C LYS A 40 41.43 35.28 -15.37
N GLY A 41 41.10 34.20 -16.07
CA GLY A 41 41.75 32.91 -15.92
C GLY A 41 41.08 31.87 -16.80
N MET A 42 41.38 31.92 -18.10
CA MET A 42 40.90 30.99 -19.10
C MET A 42 41.84 29.78 -19.16
N LYS A 43 41.26 28.58 -19.35
CA LYS A 43 41.79 27.33 -19.97
C LYS A 43 41.81 26.11 -19.03
N GLY A 44 41.24 25.01 -19.54
CA GLY A 44 41.32 23.66 -18.98
C GLY A 44 39.98 22.92 -19.15
N MET A 45 39.71 22.32 -20.31
CA MET A 45 39.98 20.89 -20.60
C MET A 45 38.88 19.95 -20.07
N GLY A 46 38.29 19.19 -21.01
CA GLY A 46 37.65 17.90 -20.72
C GLY A 46 36.13 17.92 -20.59
N LYS A 47 35.43 17.62 -21.69
CA LYS A 47 34.07 17.06 -21.63
C LYS A 47 34.17 15.63 -21.08
N GLY A 48 34.22 15.51 -19.76
CA GLY A 48 33.97 14.24 -19.08
C GLY A 48 32.46 14.06 -18.96
N HIS A 49 31.86 13.28 -19.86
CA HIS A 49 30.60 12.62 -19.53
C HIS A 49 30.91 11.58 -18.45
N HIS A 50 31.06 12.04 -17.21
CA HIS A 50 30.96 11.15 -16.08
C HIS A 50 29.51 10.68 -16.03
N ARG A 51 29.27 9.51 -16.63
CA ARG A 51 28.13 8.68 -16.26
C ARG A 51 28.28 8.47 -14.76
N MET A 52 27.46 9.18 -13.98
CA MET A 52 27.29 8.84 -12.57
C MET A 52 26.71 7.44 -12.56
N HIS A 53 27.57 6.47 -12.26
CA HIS A 53 27.15 5.11 -11.99
C HIS A 53 26.27 5.13 -10.76
N GLY A 54 25.05 4.60 -10.94
CA GLY A 54 24.25 3.89 -9.95
C GLY A 54 24.34 4.37 -8.52
N MET A 55 23.40 5.23 -8.13
CA MET A 55 22.71 5.03 -6.87
C MET A 55 21.38 4.40 -7.23
N GLU A 56 21.35 3.08 -7.30
CA GLU A 56 20.09 2.35 -7.38
C GLU A 56 19.42 2.57 -6.02
N GLU A 57 18.32 3.32 -5.99
CA GLU A 57 17.55 3.50 -4.76
C GLU A 57 17.14 2.11 -4.23
N PRO A 58 17.22 1.88 -2.91
CA PRO A 58 16.88 0.57 -2.35
C PRO A 58 15.45 0.22 -2.75
N LYS A 59 15.31 -0.89 -3.50
CA LYS A 59 14.02 -1.35 -4.01
C LYS A 59 13.12 -1.65 -2.82
N LYS A 60 12.13 -0.80 -2.57
CA LYS A 60 11.13 -1.02 -1.51
C LYS A 60 10.40 -2.33 -1.81
N GLU A 61 10.51 -3.30 -0.91
CA GLU A 61 9.76 -4.54 -1.04
C GLU A 61 8.28 -4.24 -0.88
N TYR A 62 7.45 -4.74 -1.80
CA TYR A 62 6.00 -4.56 -1.76
C TYR A 62 5.26 -5.70 -1.05
N ALA A 63 5.99 -6.76 -0.69
CA ALA A 63 5.42 -7.94 -0.08
C ALA A 63 6.21 -8.35 1.17
N TYR A 64 5.50 -8.84 2.18
CA TYR A 64 6.07 -9.57 3.30
C TYR A 64 5.95 -11.06 3.01
N VAL A 65 7.09 -11.74 2.87
CA VAL A 65 7.16 -13.14 2.43
C VAL A 65 7.78 -14.00 3.53
N LYS A 66 7.14 -15.13 3.83
CA LYS A 66 7.62 -16.11 4.80
C LYS A 66 7.57 -17.51 4.21
N GLU A 67 8.67 -18.25 4.30
CA GLU A 67 8.68 -19.71 4.08
C GLU A 67 8.05 -20.39 5.30
N VAL A 68 7.21 -21.40 5.06
CA VAL A 68 6.54 -22.16 6.11
C VAL A 68 6.82 -23.66 5.96
N GLU A 69 6.79 -24.38 7.09
CA GLU A 69 7.10 -25.81 7.12
C GLU A 69 5.91 -26.69 6.69
N THR A 70 4.69 -26.15 6.74
CA THR A 70 3.45 -26.87 6.43
C THR A 70 3.24 -27.05 4.93
N GLY A 71 2.47 -28.08 4.57
CA GLY A 71 2.06 -28.31 3.20
C GLY A 71 1.16 -27.19 2.65
N PHE A 72 0.99 -27.13 1.34
CA PHE A 72 0.24 -26.06 0.67
C PHE A 72 -1.20 -25.91 1.19
N ASP A 73 -2.06 -26.93 1.06
CA ASP A 73 -3.47 -26.81 1.44
C ASP A 73 -3.66 -26.63 2.97
N GLU A 74 -2.77 -27.21 3.78
CA GLU A 74 -2.73 -26.98 5.23
C GLU A 74 -2.41 -25.52 5.56
N THR A 75 -1.41 -24.95 4.89
CA THR A 75 -1.04 -23.54 5.00
C THR A 75 -2.23 -22.65 4.62
N VAL A 76 -2.92 -22.95 3.53
CA VAL A 76 -4.12 -22.20 3.10
C VAL A 76 -5.21 -22.23 4.18
N ALA A 77 -5.48 -23.40 4.77
CA ALA A 77 -6.45 -23.52 5.85
C ALA A 77 -6.04 -22.72 7.10
N LYS A 78 -4.76 -22.80 7.48
CA LYS A 78 -4.21 -22.10 8.65
C LYS A 78 -4.24 -20.58 8.47
N VAL A 79 -3.89 -20.06 7.29
CA VAL A 79 -4.02 -18.63 6.96
C VAL A 79 -5.46 -18.16 7.15
N LYS A 80 -6.45 -18.91 6.63
CA LYS A 80 -7.88 -18.56 6.78
C LYS A 80 -8.32 -18.57 8.24
N GLU A 81 -7.84 -19.51 9.03
CA GLU A 81 -8.14 -19.60 10.47
C GLU A 81 -7.56 -18.40 11.23
N GLU A 82 -6.29 -18.07 10.99
CA GLU A 82 -5.61 -16.94 11.64
C GLU A 82 -6.22 -15.59 11.24
N LEU A 83 -6.59 -15.42 9.97
CA LEU A 83 -7.35 -14.25 9.51
C LEU A 83 -8.67 -14.09 10.28
N LYS A 84 -9.40 -15.19 10.46
CA LYS A 84 -10.68 -15.19 11.18
C LYS A 84 -10.51 -14.79 12.64
N LYS A 85 -9.42 -15.21 13.30
CA LYS A 85 -9.10 -14.82 14.70
C LYS A 85 -8.91 -13.31 14.84
N GLU A 86 -8.38 -12.65 13.81
CA GLU A 86 -8.19 -11.20 13.72
C GLU A 86 -9.42 -10.45 13.17
N GLY A 87 -10.55 -11.13 12.98
CA GLY A 87 -11.79 -10.54 12.48
C GLY A 87 -11.79 -10.27 10.96
N PHE A 88 -10.84 -10.83 10.20
CA PHE A 88 -10.85 -10.78 8.75
C PHE A 88 -11.66 -11.94 8.17
N GLY A 89 -12.56 -11.64 7.24
CA GLY A 89 -13.24 -12.62 6.39
C GLY A 89 -12.48 -12.82 5.07
N VAL A 90 -12.46 -14.06 4.57
CA VAL A 90 -11.97 -14.36 3.21
C VAL A 90 -13.12 -14.19 2.23
N LEU A 91 -13.04 -13.16 1.38
CA LEU A 91 -14.07 -12.79 0.41
C LEU A 91 -13.86 -13.47 -0.94
N SER A 92 -12.61 -13.77 -1.28
CA SER A 92 -12.26 -14.44 -2.52
C SER A 92 -11.13 -15.43 -2.31
N GLU A 93 -11.17 -16.50 -3.09
CA GLU A 93 -10.14 -17.51 -3.16
C GLU A 93 -9.98 -17.92 -4.62
N ILE A 94 -8.80 -17.66 -5.17
CA ILE A 94 -8.50 -17.88 -6.58
C ILE A 94 -7.37 -18.90 -6.66
N ARG A 95 -7.72 -20.14 -7.00
CA ARG A 95 -6.77 -21.23 -7.30
C ARG A 95 -6.18 -21.01 -8.69
N VAL A 96 -5.07 -20.27 -8.77
CA VAL A 96 -4.45 -19.84 -10.03
C VAL A 96 -3.91 -21.03 -10.80
N ASP A 97 -3.31 -21.99 -10.10
CA ASP A 97 -2.88 -23.29 -10.62
C ASP A 97 -4.00 -23.99 -11.41
N SER A 98 -5.17 -24.11 -10.80
CA SER A 98 -6.34 -24.75 -11.40
C SER A 98 -6.92 -23.93 -12.55
N LEU A 99 -7.00 -22.61 -12.38
CA LEU A 99 -7.52 -21.68 -13.39
C LEU A 99 -6.65 -21.70 -14.66
N PHE A 100 -5.32 -21.68 -14.50
CA PHE A 100 -4.39 -21.70 -15.63
C PHE A 100 -4.42 -23.03 -16.36
N LYS A 101 -4.54 -24.14 -15.63
CA LYS A 101 -4.73 -25.46 -16.25
C LYS A 101 -6.01 -25.51 -17.07
N GLU A 102 -7.13 -25.02 -16.52
CA GLU A 102 -8.43 -25.06 -17.20
C GLU A 102 -8.48 -24.15 -18.43
N LYS A 103 -8.03 -22.90 -18.30
CA LYS A 103 -8.22 -21.87 -19.35
C LYS A 103 -7.11 -21.84 -20.38
N LEU A 104 -5.89 -22.22 -19.99
CA LEU A 104 -4.69 -22.07 -20.82
C LEU A 104 -3.96 -23.40 -21.06
N ASN A 105 -4.40 -24.51 -20.42
CA ASN A 105 -3.67 -25.78 -20.40
C ASN A 105 -2.21 -25.62 -19.95
N LEU A 106 -1.97 -24.70 -19.02
CA LEU A 106 -0.65 -24.44 -18.45
C LEU A 106 -0.55 -25.10 -17.07
N ASP A 107 0.44 -25.99 -16.91
CA ASP A 107 0.79 -26.60 -15.63
C ASP A 107 1.73 -25.68 -14.84
N MET A 108 1.48 -25.53 -13.54
CA MET A 108 2.33 -24.77 -12.62
C MET A 108 2.28 -25.37 -11.20
N GLU A 109 3.24 -24.98 -10.35
CA GLU A 109 3.20 -25.34 -8.93
C GLU A 109 1.96 -24.73 -8.24
N PRO A 110 1.46 -25.34 -7.14
CA PRO A 110 0.30 -24.86 -6.41
C PRO A 110 0.39 -23.37 -6.04
N TYR A 111 -0.67 -22.63 -6.33
CA TYR A 111 -0.71 -21.18 -6.16
C TYR A 111 -2.15 -20.71 -5.93
N VAL A 112 -2.39 -20.06 -4.78
CA VAL A 112 -3.69 -19.47 -4.45
C VAL A 112 -3.54 -18.00 -4.04
N ILE A 113 -4.49 -17.19 -4.46
CA ILE A 113 -4.66 -15.80 -4.00
C ILE A 113 -5.92 -15.75 -3.13
N LEU A 114 -5.76 -15.25 -1.91
CA LEU A 114 -6.82 -15.01 -0.94
C LEU A 114 -7.05 -13.50 -0.83
N GLY A 115 -8.31 -13.09 -0.96
CA GLY A 115 -8.74 -11.72 -0.66
C GLY A 115 -9.36 -11.64 0.72
N ALA A 116 -8.64 -11.05 1.68
CA ALA A 116 -9.08 -10.91 3.07
C ALA A 116 -9.56 -9.47 3.37
N CYS A 117 -10.65 -9.32 4.11
CA CYS A 117 -11.18 -8.01 4.46
C CYS A 117 -11.78 -7.99 5.87
N ASN A 118 -11.61 -6.87 6.57
CA ASN A 118 -12.23 -6.60 7.86
C ASN A 118 -13.14 -5.36 7.72
N PRO A 119 -14.47 -5.48 7.95
CA PRO A 119 -15.42 -4.37 7.79
C PRO A 119 -15.11 -3.11 8.61
N ASN A 120 -14.48 -3.27 9.78
CA ASN A 120 -14.12 -2.12 10.61
C ASN A 120 -13.03 -1.27 9.96
N TYR A 121 -12.05 -1.89 9.30
CA TYR A 121 -10.99 -1.17 8.61
C TYR A 121 -11.44 -0.68 7.23
N SER A 122 -12.20 -1.48 6.48
CA SER A 122 -12.67 -1.08 5.15
C SER A 122 -13.64 0.11 5.21
N SER A 123 -14.53 0.17 6.20
CA SER A 123 -15.40 1.33 6.40
C SER A 123 -14.64 2.61 6.75
N GLN A 124 -13.57 2.50 7.55
CA GLN A 124 -12.68 3.64 7.86
C GLN A 124 -11.97 4.15 6.60
N LEU A 125 -11.34 3.26 5.84
CA LEU A 125 -10.63 3.62 4.60
C LEU A 125 -11.56 4.32 3.60
N ILE A 126 -12.74 3.72 3.35
CA ILE A 126 -13.75 4.27 2.45
C ILE A 126 -14.29 5.61 2.95
N GLY A 127 -14.36 5.79 4.28
CA GLY A 127 -14.75 7.05 4.91
C GLY A 127 -13.72 8.18 4.72
N ILE A 128 -12.43 7.85 4.68
CA ILE A 128 -11.33 8.81 4.42
C ILE A 128 -11.29 9.18 2.94
N ASP A 129 -11.33 8.17 2.06
CA ASP A 129 -11.38 8.35 0.61
C ASP A 129 -12.25 7.25 0.01
N ILE A 130 -13.34 7.64 -0.66
CA ILE A 130 -14.27 6.73 -1.33
C ILE A 130 -13.58 5.82 -2.35
N ASN A 131 -12.50 6.30 -2.99
CA ASN A 131 -11.75 5.53 -3.98
C ASN A 131 -10.74 4.55 -3.36
N SER A 132 -10.51 4.61 -2.05
CA SER A 132 -9.62 3.67 -1.34
C SER A 132 -10.10 2.22 -1.45
N GLY A 133 -11.38 1.99 -1.77
CA GLY A 133 -11.93 0.67 -2.07
C GLY A 133 -11.19 -0.08 -3.18
N THR A 134 -10.48 0.63 -4.07
CA THR A 134 -9.64 0.03 -5.12
C THR A 134 -8.43 -0.75 -4.59
N PHE A 135 -8.04 -0.53 -3.33
CA PHE A 135 -6.98 -1.28 -2.65
C PHE A 135 -7.52 -2.49 -1.85
N LEU A 136 -8.84 -2.71 -1.87
CA LEU A 136 -9.49 -3.81 -1.16
C LEU A 136 -9.81 -4.96 -2.12
N PRO A 137 -9.84 -6.22 -1.64
CA PRO A 137 -9.43 -6.69 -0.32
C PRO A 137 -7.90 -6.77 -0.15
N CYS A 138 -7.41 -7.04 1.06
CA CYS A 138 -6.01 -7.32 1.31
C CYS A 138 -5.61 -8.64 0.66
N ASN A 139 -4.62 -8.61 -0.23
CA ASN A 139 -4.16 -9.78 -0.97
C ASN A 139 -3.10 -10.57 -0.20
N ILE A 140 -3.38 -11.84 0.03
CA ILE A 140 -2.45 -12.83 0.61
C ILE A 140 -2.33 -13.98 -0.36
N VAL A 141 -1.11 -14.36 -0.69
CA VAL A 141 -0.80 -15.46 -1.61
C VAL A 141 -0.19 -16.60 -0.82
N VAL A 142 -0.65 -17.82 -1.08
CA VAL A 142 0.08 -19.03 -0.68
C VAL A 142 0.54 -19.70 -1.96
N TYR A 143 1.81 -20.09 -2.03
CA TYR A 143 2.37 -20.75 -3.21
C TYR A 143 3.48 -21.73 -2.84
N VAL A 144 3.69 -22.71 -3.71
CA VAL A 144 4.87 -23.58 -3.65
C VAL A 144 5.91 -23.08 -4.66
N LYS A 145 7.17 -23.07 -4.23
CA LYS A 145 8.32 -22.83 -5.10
C LYS A 145 9.44 -23.79 -4.72
N GLU A 146 9.92 -24.57 -5.66
CA GLU A 146 11.04 -25.50 -5.45
C GLU A 146 10.75 -26.48 -4.29
N GLY A 147 9.50 -26.95 -4.20
CA GLY A 147 9.06 -27.88 -3.14
C GLY A 147 8.86 -27.26 -1.75
N LYS A 148 9.00 -25.94 -1.60
CA LYS A 148 8.77 -25.21 -0.34
C LYS A 148 7.51 -24.36 -0.41
N THR A 149 6.77 -24.29 0.68
CA THR A 149 5.55 -23.47 0.78
C THR A 149 5.91 -22.08 1.29
N TYR A 150 5.29 -21.06 0.71
CA TYR A 150 5.44 -19.67 1.12
C TYR A 150 4.09 -19.00 1.29
N VAL A 151 4.05 -18.05 2.23
CA VAL A 151 2.96 -17.09 2.38
C VAL A 151 3.50 -15.70 2.05
N SER A 152 2.81 -14.96 1.18
CA SER A 152 3.19 -13.62 0.76
C SER A 152 2.02 -12.66 0.93
N LEU A 153 2.24 -11.62 1.72
CA LEU A 153 1.26 -10.56 1.99
C LEU A 153 1.67 -9.31 1.20
N LEU A 154 0.77 -8.76 0.38
CA LEU A 154 0.93 -7.41 -0.14
C LEU A 154 0.91 -6.42 1.02
N LEU A 155 1.96 -5.62 1.19
CA LEU A 155 2.06 -4.63 2.25
C LEU A 155 1.03 -3.50 2.03
N PRO A 156 0.01 -3.34 2.88
CA PRO A 156 -1.00 -2.29 2.74
C PRO A 156 -0.39 -0.89 2.68
N THR A 157 0.66 -0.61 3.47
CA THR A 157 1.32 0.71 3.46
C THR A 157 2.02 1.00 2.13
N VAL A 158 2.60 -0.02 1.50
CA VAL A 158 3.20 0.12 0.17
C VAL A 158 2.13 0.34 -0.88
N ALA A 159 1.07 -0.47 -0.87
CA ALA A 159 -0.03 -0.37 -1.83
C ALA A 159 -0.68 1.02 -1.79
N MET A 160 -0.97 1.54 -0.59
CA MET A 160 -1.64 2.82 -0.42
C MET A 160 -0.70 4.04 -0.47
N SER A 161 0.63 3.85 -0.48
CA SER A 161 1.58 4.97 -0.55
C SER A 161 1.44 5.83 -1.81
N VAL A 162 0.91 5.27 -2.89
CA VAL A 162 0.65 6.00 -4.15
C VAL A 162 -0.40 7.10 -3.99
N THR A 163 -1.22 7.05 -2.94
CA THR A 163 -2.26 8.05 -2.68
C THR A 163 -1.69 9.36 -2.13
N GLY A 164 -0.51 9.30 -1.48
CA GLY A 164 0.04 10.43 -0.72
C GLY A 164 -0.85 10.91 0.44
N ASN A 165 -1.79 10.07 0.91
CA ASN A 165 -2.73 10.42 1.97
C ASN A 165 -2.29 9.78 3.30
N ASP A 166 -1.83 10.62 4.23
CA ASP A 166 -1.32 10.18 5.52
C ASP A 166 -2.38 9.48 6.39
N GLU A 167 -3.65 9.90 6.31
CA GLU A 167 -4.74 9.26 7.07
C GLU A 167 -4.99 7.83 6.58
N LEU A 168 -4.92 7.58 5.26
CA LEU A 168 -4.98 6.22 4.72
C LEU A 168 -3.78 5.39 5.17
N LEU A 169 -2.58 5.98 5.19
CA LEU A 169 -1.36 5.30 5.62
C LEU A 169 -1.39 4.90 7.10
N GLU A 170 -1.99 5.72 7.97
CA GLU A 170 -2.17 5.37 9.39
C GLU A 170 -3.06 4.14 9.59
N VAL A 171 -4.16 4.03 8.83
CA VAL A 171 -5.03 2.84 8.87
C VAL A 171 -4.31 1.64 8.23
N ALA A 172 -3.63 1.86 7.10
CA ALA A 172 -2.88 0.82 6.40
C ALA A 172 -1.78 0.21 7.28
N ALA A 173 -1.06 1.01 8.07
CA ALA A 173 -0.03 0.54 8.98
C ALA A 173 -0.59 -0.42 10.05
N LYS A 174 -1.75 -0.09 10.64
CA LYS A 174 -2.42 -0.97 11.62
C LYS A 174 -2.83 -2.29 10.99
N VAL A 175 -3.41 -2.25 9.79
CA VAL A 175 -3.81 -3.45 9.06
C VAL A 175 -2.58 -4.29 8.68
N GLU A 176 -1.49 -3.65 8.26
CA GLU A 176 -0.24 -4.31 7.91
C GLU A 176 0.34 -5.09 9.09
N ASP A 177 0.41 -4.48 10.28
CA ASP A 177 0.95 -5.13 11.47
C ASP A 177 0.14 -6.38 11.86
N ILE A 178 -1.19 -6.29 11.79
CA ILE A 178 -2.09 -7.42 12.06
C ILE A 178 -1.85 -8.55 11.06
N LEU A 179 -1.81 -8.22 9.76
CA LEU A 179 -1.65 -9.21 8.70
C LEU A 179 -0.25 -9.83 8.69
N LYS A 180 0.81 -9.09 9.05
CA LYS A 180 2.13 -9.68 9.31
C LYS A 180 2.07 -10.67 10.46
N GLY A 181 1.39 -10.32 11.56
CA GLY A 181 1.16 -11.23 12.67
C GLY A 181 0.42 -12.52 12.27
N VAL A 182 -0.54 -12.43 11.35
CA VAL A 182 -1.20 -13.61 10.76
C VAL A 182 -0.19 -14.48 10.01
N VAL A 183 0.62 -13.89 9.13
CA VAL A 183 1.66 -14.61 8.37
C VAL A 183 2.68 -15.26 9.31
N ASP A 184 3.04 -14.59 10.40
CA ASP A 184 4.04 -15.08 11.36
C ASP A 184 3.56 -16.31 12.15
N ARG A 185 2.25 -16.46 12.37
CA ARG A 185 1.67 -17.59 13.11
C ARG A 185 1.37 -18.82 12.26
N VAL A 186 1.41 -18.67 10.93
CA VAL A 186 1.29 -19.77 9.96
C VAL A 186 2.63 -20.48 9.86
#